data_AF-A0A378N8J0-F1
#
_entry.id   AF-A0A378N8J0-F1
#
_cell.length_a   1.000
_cell.length_b   1.000
_cell.length_c   1.000
_cell.angle_alpha   90.00
_cell.angle_beta   90.00
_cell.angle_gamma   90.00
#
_symmetry.space_group_name_H-M   'P 1'
#
loop_
_entity.id
_entity.type
_entity.pdbx_description
1 polymer ?
#
loop_
_entity_poly.entity_id
_entity_poly.type
_entity_poly.pdbx_seq_one_letter_code
_entity_poly.pdbx_strand_id
1 'polypeptide(L)'
;MEWYNLDKAESMAVAGMNALSKFEDKLQCLTLLTKISLARGNLDNTARLLGEVEQLEHSHSYHHDWIANADQVRIFYWQMTNDVSAVRNWLIQNPSPVSDKNHFTQVQWRNIARSRILLEEYHEAKAILDNLIETAEKFSLISDLNRALIVRNRLYFLQGEKELAQQDLIQALKLTRQTNFISAFVIEGM
;
A
#
# COMPACT_ATOMS: atom_id res chain seq x y z
N MET A 1 -21.39 -5.95 4.82
CA MET A 1 -20.69 -7.22 4.49
C MET A 1 -19.16 -7.08 4.58
N GLU A 2 -18.58 -5.88 4.46
CA GLU A 2 -17.11 -5.67 4.51
C GLU A 2 -16.50 -5.80 5.91
N TRP A 3 -17.18 -5.31 6.95
CA TRP A 3 -16.72 -5.44 8.34
C TRP A 3 -16.52 -6.90 8.77
N TYR A 4 -17.41 -7.80 8.34
CA TYR A 4 -17.32 -9.23 8.63
C TYR A 4 -16.05 -9.89 8.04
N ASN A 5 -15.48 -9.32 6.99
CA ASN A 5 -14.25 -9.83 6.39
C ASN A 5 -13.01 -9.35 7.16
N LEU A 6 -13.03 -8.13 7.72
CA LEU A 6 -11.94 -7.61 8.56
C LEU A 6 -11.84 -8.36 9.89
N ASP A 7 -12.96 -8.66 10.54
CA ASP A 7 -12.96 -9.42 11.80
C ASP A 7 -12.44 -10.85 11.61
N LYS A 8 -12.79 -11.49 10.47
CA LYS A 8 -12.27 -12.80 10.09
C LYS A 8 -10.78 -12.74 9.76
N ALA A 9 -10.34 -11.74 8.99
CA ALA A 9 -8.94 -11.54 8.66
C ALA A 9 -8.08 -11.31 9.90
N GLU A 10 -8.59 -10.51 10.85
CA GLU A 10 -7.93 -10.29 12.14
C GLU A 10 -7.83 -11.58 12.95
N SER A 11 -8.93 -12.33 13.08
CA SER A 11 -8.94 -13.60 13.79
C SER A 11 -7.92 -14.59 13.21
N MET A 12 -7.80 -14.64 11.87
CA MET A 12 -6.80 -15.47 11.19
C MET A 12 -5.37 -14.99 11.43
N ALA A 13 -5.14 -13.67 11.39
CA ALA A 13 -3.83 -13.09 11.66
C ALA A 13 -3.39 -13.33 13.11
N VAL A 14 -4.29 -13.18 14.09
CA VAL A 14 -4.04 -13.53 15.50
C VAL A 14 -3.75 -15.02 15.67
N ALA A 15 -4.50 -15.89 14.99
CA ALA A 15 -4.20 -17.32 15.01
C ALA A 15 -2.81 -17.62 14.44
N GLY A 16 -2.40 -16.94 13.35
CA GLY A 16 -1.04 -17.00 12.80
C GLY A 16 0.02 -16.53 13.81
N MET A 17 -0.21 -15.41 14.48
CA MET A 17 0.67 -14.90 15.55
C MET A 17 0.89 -15.89 16.69
N ASN A 18 -0.13 -16.70 17.01
CA ASN A 18 -0.08 -17.71 18.07
C ASN A 18 0.55 -19.03 17.58
N ALA A 19 0.40 -19.37 16.31
CA ALA A 19 0.98 -20.57 15.72
C ALA A 19 2.49 -20.44 15.46
N LEU A 20 2.95 -19.22 15.17
CA LEU A 20 4.37 -18.92 14.94
C LEU A 20 5.13 -18.87 16.26
N SER A 21 6.09 -19.78 16.42
CA SER A 21 6.86 -19.95 17.65
C SER A 21 7.92 -18.87 17.85
N LYS A 22 8.53 -18.39 16.77
CA LYS A 22 9.52 -17.31 16.82
C LYS A 22 8.91 -15.97 16.51
N PHE A 23 9.41 -14.92 17.16
CA PHE A 23 8.97 -13.56 16.89
C PHE A 23 9.39 -13.08 15.49
N GLU A 24 10.56 -13.51 14.99
CA GLU A 24 11.08 -13.15 13.66
C GLU A 24 10.15 -13.57 12.51
N ASP A 25 9.39 -14.66 12.68
CA ASP A 25 8.46 -15.17 11.65
C ASP A 25 7.14 -14.36 11.61
N LYS A 26 6.88 -13.49 12.60
CA LYS A 26 5.60 -12.82 12.79
C LYS A 26 5.40 -11.57 11.94
N LEU A 27 6.42 -11.12 11.19
CA LEU A 27 6.39 -9.87 10.43
C LEU A 27 5.14 -9.76 9.55
N GLN A 28 4.82 -10.80 8.77
CA GLN A 28 3.67 -10.76 7.85
C GLN A 28 2.33 -10.69 8.59
N CYS A 29 2.19 -11.42 9.71
CA CYS A 29 0.97 -11.38 10.52
C CYS A 29 0.81 -10.02 11.21
N LEU A 30 1.91 -9.45 11.71
CA LEU A 30 1.94 -8.09 12.26
C LEU A 30 1.57 -7.05 11.20
N THR A 31 2.19 -7.08 10.02
CA THR A 31 1.86 -6.17 8.91
C THR A 31 0.38 -6.26 8.51
N LEU A 32 -0.21 -7.47 8.51
CA LEU A 32 -1.64 -7.66 8.25
C LEU A 32 -2.51 -7.05 9.36
N LEU A 33 -2.16 -7.26 10.64
CA LEU A 33 -2.86 -6.65 11.77
C LEU A 33 -2.78 -5.12 11.72
N THR A 34 -1.61 -4.57 11.38
CA THR A 34 -1.42 -3.12 11.20
C THR A 34 -2.33 -2.60 10.09
N LYS A 35 -2.40 -3.30 8.94
CA LYS A 35 -3.27 -2.95 7.82
C LYS A 35 -4.75 -2.97 8.20
N ILE A 36 -5.17 -3.94 9.01
CA ILE A 36 -6.56 -4.00 9.52
C ILE A 36 -6.84 -2.86 10.49
N SER A 37 -5.91 -2.56 11.41
CA SER A 37 -6.03 -1.44 12.36
C SER A 37 -6.18 -0.11 11.63
N LEU A 38 -5.35 0.11 10.61
CA LEU A 38 -5.40 1.28 9.75
C LEU A 38 -6.74 1.36 8.99
N ALA A 39 -7.20 0.26 8.39
CA ALA A 39 -8.48 0.20 7.68
C ALA A 39 -9.69 0.54 8.58
N ARG A 40 -9.59 0.27 9.89
CA ARG A 40 -10.61 0.66 10.88
C ARG A 40 -10.44 2.09 11.41
N GLY A 41 -9.39 2.81 10.99
CA GLY A 41 -9.07 4.15 11.47
C GLY A 41 -8.52 4.20 12.90
N ASN A 42 -8.08 3.07 13.47
CA ASN A 42 -7.48 3.03 14.80
C ASN A 42 -6.00 3.40 14.74
N LEU A 43 -5.71 4.70 14.60
CA LEU A 43 -4.35 5.21 14.40
C LEU A 43 -3.42 4.94 15.58
N ASP A 44 -3.91 4.99 16.82
CA ASP A 44 -3.11 4.70 18.01
C ASP A 44 -2.59 3.26 18.00
N ASN A 45 -3.48 2.30 17.71
CA ASN A 45 -3.08 0.89 17.61
C ASN A 45 -2.22 0.63 16.36
N THR A 46 -2.47 1.33 15.26
CA THR A 46 -1.62 1.27 14.06
C THR A 46 -0.20 1.72 14.38
N ALA A 47 -0.02 2.83 15.09
CA ALA A 47 1.29 3.34 15.48
C ALA A 47 2.03 2.35 16.40
N ARG A 48 1.34 1.77 17.38
CA ARG A 48 1.90 0.73 18.26
C ARG A 48 2.38 -0.49 17.47
N LEU A 49 1.55 -1.01 16.57
CA LEU A 49 1.89 -2.17 15.74
C LEU A 49 3.02 -1.87 14.73
N LEU A 50 3.08 -0.65 14.18
CA LEU A 50 4.20 -0.22 13.34
C LEU A 50 5.53 -0.22 14.11
N GLY A 51 5.52 0.17 15.39
CA GLY A 51 6.70 0.06 16.25
C GLY A 51 7.21 -1.38 16.41
N GLU A 52 6.31 -2.36 16.51
CA GLU A 52 6.69 -3.78 16.56
C GLU A 52 7.26 -4.28 15.21
N VAL A 53 6.66 -3.83 14.09
CA VAL A 53 7.16 -4.11 12.74
C VAL A 53 8.56 -3.53 12.54
N GLU A 54 8.78 -2.27 12.95
CA GLU A 54 10.10 -1.63 12.91
C GLU A 54 11.13 -2.38 13.76
N GLN A 55 10.77 -2.78 14.98
CA GLN A 55 11.69 -3.54 15.83
C GLN A 55 12.14 -4.85 15.17
N LEU A 56 11.22 -5.55 14.49
CA LEU A 56 11.54 -6.76 13.76
C LEU A 56 12.50 -6.51 12.62
N GLU A 57 12.21 -5.52 11.77
CA GLU A 57 13.04 -5.19 10.61
C GLU A 57 14.45 -4.71 10.97
N HIS A 58 14.61 -4.04 12.11
CA HIS A 58 15.96 -3.68 12.61
C HIS A 58 16.72 -4.90 13.14
N SER A 59 16.02 -5.93 13.61
CA SER A 59 16.62 -7.09 14.27
C SER A 59 16.92 -8.25 13.31
N HIS A 60 16.28 -8.29 12.13
CA HIS A 60 16.37 -9.41 11.20
C HIS A 60 16.38 -8.95 9.74
N SER A 61 17.05 -9.72 8.88
CA SER A 61 17.04 -9.49 7.44
C SER A 61 15.82 -10.16 6.80
N TYR A 62 14.94 -9.34 6.23
CA TYR A 62 13.77 -9.81 5.50
C TYR A 62 13.92 -9.67 3.99
N HIS A 63 13.13 -10.43 3.25
CA HIS A 63 13.03 -10.26 1.80
C HIS A 63 12.40 -8.90 1.46
N HIS A 64 12.86 -8.33 0.34
CA HIS A 64 12.45 -6.98 -0.08
C HIS A 64 10.94 -6.83 -0.32
N ASP A 65 10.26 -7.92 -0.69
CA ASP A 65 8.80 -7.95 -0.85
C ASP A 65 8.05 -7.81 0.48
N TRP A 66 8.59 -8.33 1.57
CA TRP A 66 7.96 -8.19 2.90
C TRP A 66 8.12 -6.77 3.41
N ILE A 67 9.30 -6.19 3.21
CA ILE A 67 9.61 -4.79 3.55
C ILE A 67 8.70 -3.85 2.74
N ALA A 68 8.55 -4.05 1.43
CA ALA A 68 7.68 -3.22 0.60
C ALA A 68 6.21 -3.25 1.06
N ASN A 69 5.73 -4.37 1.60
CA ASN A 69 4.39 -4.47 2.18
C ASN A 69 4.27 -3.77 3.54
N ALA A 70 5.30 -3.82 4.38
CA ALA A 70 5.36 -3.06 5.63
C ALA A 70 5.41 -1.55 5.36
N ASP A 71 6.25 -1.13 4.42
CA ASP A 71 6.38 0.26 3.97
C ASP A 71 5.09 0.81 3.40
N GLN A 72 4.31 0.00 2.68
CA GLN A 72 2.99 0.40 2.21
C GLN A 72 2.12 0.88 3.39
N VAL A 73 2.10 0.12 4.49
CA VAL A 73 1.28 0.46 5.67
C VAL A 73 1.83 1.70 6.39
N ARG A 74 3.16 1.87 6.47
CA ARG A 74 3.79 3.09 6.99
C ARG A 74 3.40 4.33 6.22
N ILE A 75 3.47 4.26 4.88
CA ILE A 75 3.13 5.39 4.01
C ILE A 75 1.67 5.79 4.17
N PHE A 76 0.75 4.82 4.27
CA PHE A 76 -0.65 5.14 4.55
C PHE A 76 -0.84 5.81 5.90
N TYR A 77 -0.16 5.31 6.95
CA TYR A 77 -0.21 5.92 8.27
C TYR A 77 0.32 7.37 8.24
N TRP A 78 1.45 7.62 7.58
CA TRP A 78 1.99 8.97 7.41
C TRP A 78 1.10 9.87 6.59
N GLN A 79 0.42 9.34 5.57
CA GLN A 79 -0.58 10.09 4.82
C GLN A 79 -1.78 10.48 5.70
N MET A 80 -2.29 9.58 6.53
CA MET A 80 -3.41 9.86 7.44
C MET A 80 -3.04 10.83 8.56
N THR A 81 -1.77 10.88 8.96
CA THR A 81 -1.24 11.77 10.01
C THR A 81 -0.56 13.02 9.46
N ASN A 82 -0.49 13.15 8.13
CA ASN A 82 0.22 14.20 7.41
C ASN A 82 1.71 14.35 7.80
N ASP A 83 2.39 13.24 8.05
CA ASP A 83 3.82 13.21 8.41
C ASP A 83 4.72 13.24 7.17
N VAL A 84 4.78 14.42 6.54
CA VAL A 84 5.60 14.68 5.35
C VAL A 84 7.10 14.51 5.62
N SER A 85 7.53 14.73 6.87
CA SER A 85 8.93 14.58 7.27
C SER A 85 9.38 13.12 7.23
N ALA A 86 8.59 12.20 7.79
CA ALA A 86 8.88 10.77 7.74
C ALA A 86 8.91 10.25 6.30
N VAL A 87 7.96 10.69 5.47
CA VAL A 87 7.86 10.31 4.06
C VAL A 87 9.09 10.75 3.26
N ARG A 88 9.55 11.99 3.46
CA ARG A 88 10.76 12.50 2.82
C ARG A 88 11.99 11.69 3.22
N ASN A 89 12.13 11.37 4.50
CA ASN A 89 13.25 10.57 5.00
C ASN A 89 13.22 9.15 4.41
N TRP A 90 12.05 8.51 4.38
CA TRP A 90 11.88 7.19 3.79
C TRP A 90 12.30 7.17 2.32
N LEU A 91 11.90 8.19 1.55
CA LEU A 91 12.20 8.27 0.11
C LEU A 91 13.70 8.45 -0.19
N ILE A 92 14.45 9.11 0.70
CA ILE A 92 15.92 9.23 0.61
C ILE A 92 16.59 7.87 0.84
N GLN A 93 16.05 7.08 1.77
CA GLN A 93 16.64 5.81 2.20
C GLN A 93 16.25 4.63 1.31
N ASN A 94 15.14 4.73 0.57
CA ASN A 94 14.59 3.64 -0.23
C ASN A 94 14.70 3.96 -1.74
N PRO A 95 15.77 3.49 -2.41
CA PRO A 95 15.97 3.75 -3.82
C PRO A 95 14.91 3.04 -4.67
N SER A 96 14.67 3.58 -5.87
CA SER A 96 13.79 3.00 -6.86
C SER A 96 14.24 1.59 -7.29
N PRO A 97 13.31 0.62 -7.39
CA PRO A 97 13.60 -0.69 -7.98
C PRO A 97 14.07 -0.60 -9.43
N VAL A 98 14.88 -1.55 -9.88
CA VAL A 98 15.41 -1.59 -11.28
C VAL A 98 14.34 -2.01 -12.30
N SER A 99 13.29 -2.70 -11.87
CA SER A 99 12.24 -3.27 -12.74
C SER A 99 10.86 -2.97 -12.17
N ASP A 100 9.83 -3.00 -13.01
CA ASP A 100 8.40 -2.80 -12.73
C ASP A 100 7.56 -4.03 -13.14
N LYS A 101 8.22 -5.09 -13.62
CA LYS A 101 7.56 -6.23 -14.29
C LYS A 101 7.05 -7.31 -13.35
N ASN A 102 7.30 -7.19 -12.05
CA ASN A 102 6.84 -8.16 -11.06
C ASN A 102 6.02 -7.48 -9.96
N HIS A 103 5.16 -8.26 -9.30
CA HIS A 103 4.25 -7.77 -8.28
C HIS A 103 4.96 -7.04 -7.14
N PHE A 104 6.13 -7.52 -6.73
CA PHE A 104 6.87 -6.96 -5.59
C PHE A 104 7.41 -5.57 -5.91
N THR A 105 8.02 -5.41 -7.08
CA THR A 105 8.52 -4.10 -7.49
C THR A 105 7.39 -3.14 -7.85
N GLN A 106 6.26 -3.63 -8.34
CA GLN A 106 5.03 -2.85 -8.50
C GLN A 106 4.51 -2.27 -7.18
N VAL A 107 4.55 -3.03 -6.07
CA VAL A 107 4.22 -2.50 -4.74
C VAL A 107 5.18 -1.37 -4.36
N GLN A 108 6.48 -1.59 -4.48
CA GLN A 108 7.46 -0.58 -4.10
C GLN A 108 7.38 0.70 -4.94
N TRP A 109 7.14 0.58 -6.25
CA TRP A 109 6.92 1.76 -7.10
C TRP A 109 5.65 2.52 -6.74
N ARG A 110 4.57 1.84 -6.35
CA ARG A 110 3.36 2.52 -5.84
C ARG A 110 3.64 3.24 -4.52
N ASN A 111 4.44 2.64 -3.64
CA ASN A 111 4.89 3.29 -2.40
C ASN A 111 5.63 4.59 -2.71
N ILE A 112 6.58 4.56 -3.66
CA ILE A 112 7.30 5.75 -4.12
C ILE A 112 6.35 6.80 -4.71
N ALA A 113 5.42 6.39 -5.60
CA ALA A 113 4.46 7.31 -6.20
C ALA A 113 3.58 8.00 -5.13
N ARG A 114 3.12 7.26 -4.12
CA ARG A 114 2.35 7.81 -3.00
C ARG A 114 3.14 8.80 -2.16
N SER A 115 4.38 8.44 -1.84
CA SER A 115 5.29 9.34 -1.12
C SER A 115 5.47 10.65 -1.88
N ARG A 116 5.62 10.59 -3.21
CA ARG A 116 5.72 11.78 -4.07
C ARG A 116 4.41 12.56 -4.15
N ILE A 117 3.24 11.90 -4.20
CA ILE A 117 1.93 12.57 -4.10
C ILE A 117 1.82 13.35 -2.78
N LEU A 118 2.21 12.75 -1.66
CA LEU A 118 2.15 13.39 -0.33
C LEU A 118 3.15 14.55 -0.18
N LEU A 119 4.24 14.51 -0.95
CA LEU A 119 5.21 15.61 -1.08
C LEU A 119 4.80 16.67 -2.13
N GLU A 120 3.62 16.51 -2.75
CA GLU A 120 3.11 17.36 -3.83
C GLU A 120 3.97 17.34 -5.12
N GLU A 121 4.82 16.33 -5.28
CA GLU A 121 5.67 16.06 -6.44
C GLU A 121 4.87 15.30 -7.52
N TYR A 122 3.78 15.92 -7.99
CA TYR A 122 2.77 15.25 -8.82
C TYR A 122 3.29 14.80 -10.18
N HIS A 123 4.23 15.54 -10.78
CA HIS A 123 4.77 15.21 -12.10
C HIS A 123 5.54 13.88 -12.07
N GLU A 124 6.43 13.72 -11.08
CA GLU A 124 7.21 12.51 -10.86
C GLU A 124 6.31 11.33 -10.48
N ALA A 125 5.33 11.55 -9.60
CA ALA A 125 4.37 10.52 -9.23
C ALA A 125 3.56 10.02 -10.43
N LYS A 126 3.11 10.93 -11.30
CA LYS A 126 2.36 10.59 -12.50
C LYS A 126 3.20 9.76 -13.47
N ALA A 127 4.45 10.14 -13.72
CA ALA A 127 5.34 9.40 -14.61
C ALA A 127 5.55 7.95 -14.14
N ILE A 128 5.68 7.74 -12.83
CA ILE A 128 5.77 6.39 -12.25
C ILE A 128 4.48 5.62 -12.50
N LEU A 129 3.33 6.21 -12.17
CA LEU A 129 2.02 5.54 -12.28
C LEU A 129 1.65 5.18 -13.72
N ASP A 130 1.94 6.05 -14.68
CA ASP A 130 1.70 5.78 -16.10
C ASP A 130 2.49 4.57 -16.58
N ASN A 131 3.77 4.45 -16.19
CA ASN A 131 4.59 3.29 -16.51
C ASN A 131 4.06 2.01 -15.81
N LEU A 132 3.72 2.08 -14.52
CA LEU A 132 3.19 0.92 -13.81
C LEU A 132 1.92 0.38 -14.45
N ILE A 133 1.04 1.27 -14.91
CA ILE A 133 -0.20 0.94 -15.61
C ILE A 133 0.11 0.28 -16.95
N GLU A 134 0.97 0.88 -17.79
CA GLU A 134 1.39 0.29 -19.07
C GLU A 134 1.96 -1.12 -18.87
N THR A 135 2.83 -1.28 -17.89
CA THR A 135 3.45 -2.57 -17.55
C THR A 135 2.40 -3.57 -17.06
N ALA A 136 1.49 -3.16 -16.19
CA ALA A 136 0.44 -4.04 -15.66
C ALA A 136 -0.54 -4.49 -16.76
N GLU A 137 -0.87 -3.61 -17.71
CA GLU A 137 -1.67 -3.96 -18.90
C GLU A 137 -0.92 -4.96 -19.78
N LYS A 138 0.34 -4.69 -20.11
CA LYS A 138 1.18 -5.54 -20.97
C LYS A 138 1.32 -6.96 -20.43
N PHE A 139 1.46 -7.12 -19.12
CA PHE A 139 1.63 -8.43 -18.47
C PHE A 139 0.34 -8.99 -17.86
N SER A 140 -0.81 -8.34 -18.08
CA SER A 140 -2.10 -8.75 -17.52
C SER A 140 -2.11 -8.90 -15.99
N LEU A 141 -1.39 -8.01 -15.30
CA LEU A 141 -1.32 -7.95 -13.83
C LEU A 141 -2.55 -7.22 -13.26
N ILE A 142 -3.72 -7.86 -13.36
CA ILE A 142 -5.01 -7.22 -13.07
C ILE A 142 -5.08 -6.55 -11.69
N SER A 143 -4.54 -7.20 -10.65
CA SER A 143 -4.52 -6.65 -9.29
C SER A 143 -3.61 -5.43 -9.16
N ASP A 144 -2.46 -5.44 -9.84
CA ASP A 144 -1.53 -4.30 -9.82
C ASP A 144 -2.07 -3.13 -10.63
N LEU A 145 -2.70 -3.41 -11.78
CA LEU A 145 -3.39 -2.42 -12.60
C LEU A 145 -4.49 -1.71 -11.79
N ASN A 146 -5.32 -2.48 -11.10
CA ASN A 146 -6.39 -1.94 -10.27
C ASN A 146 -5.85 -0.97 -9.19
N ARG A 147 -4.78 -1.37 -8.48
CA ARG A 147 -4.17 -0.55 -7.43
C ARG A 147 -3.53 0.71 -8.01
N ALA A 148 -2.79 0.59 -9.11
CA ALA A 148 -2.14 1.74 -9.75
C ALA A 148 -3.17 2.78 -10.25
N LEU A 149 -4.30 2.33 -10.81
CA LEU A 149 -5.42 3.21 -11.20
C LEU A 149 -6.03 3.94 -9.99
N ILE A 150 -6.16 3.29 -8.83
CA ILE A 150 -6.66 3.95 -7.62
C ILE A 150 -5.68 5.05 -7.15
N VAL A 151 -4.37 4.80 -7.19
CA VAL A 151 -3.38 5.82 -6.83
C VAL A 151 -3.39 6.99 -7.81
N ARG A 152 -3.49 6.73 -9.12
CA ARG A 152 -3.53 7.78 -10.15
C ARG A 152 -4.83 8.58 -10.14
N ASN A 153 -5.96 7.93 -9.82
CA ASN A 153 -7.21 8.63 -9.52
C ASN A 153 -7.03 9.66 -8.39
N ARG A 154 -6.35 9.28 -7.30
CA ARG A 154 -6.09 10.20 -6.17
C ARG A 154 -5.21 11.38 -6.58
N LEU A 155 -4.17 11.12 -7.37
CA LEU A 155 -3.32 12.15 -7.96
C LEU A 155 -4.14 13.15 -8.79
N TYR A 156 -4.95 12.67 -9.73
CA TYR A 156 -5.79 13.53 -10.57
C TYR A 156 -6.80 14.33 -9.74
N PHE A 157 -7.38 13.71 -8.71
CA PHE A 157 -8.29 14.40 -7.80
C PHE A 157 -7.60 15.57 -7.08
N LEU A 158 -6.38 15.37 -6.58
CA LEU A 158 -5.60 16.42 -5.91
C LEU A 158 -5.20 17.55 -6.84
N GLN A 159 -4.96 17.27 -8.12
CA GLN A 159 -4.66 18.28 -9.14
C GLN A 159 -5.92 18.97 -9.71
N GLY A 160 -7.12 18.56 -9.32
CA GLY A 160 -8.38 19.09 -9.84
C GLY A 160 -8.77 18.57 -11.24
N GLU A 161 -8.08 17.55 -11.74
CA GLU A 161 -8.32 16.91 -13.04
C GLU A 161 -9.47 15.90 -12.95
N LYS A 162 -10.68 16.41 -12.72
CA LYS A 162 -11.88 15.61 -12.38
C LYS A 162 -12.23 14.54 -13.41
N GLU A 163 -12.13 14.87 -14.69
CA GLU A 163 -12.48 13.95 -15.78
C GLU A 163 -11.52 12.75 -15.82
N LEU A 164 -10.22 13.00 -15.65
CA LEU A 164 -9.20 11.95 -15.63
C LEU A 164 -9.30 11.10 -14.36
N ALA A 165 -9.55 11.73 -13.20
CA ALA A 165 -9.84 11.02 -11.97
C ALA A 165 -11.05 10.08 -12.16
N GLN A 166 -12.15 10.57 -12.73
CA GLN A 166 -13.34 9.77 -12.96
C GLN A 166 -13.08 8.57 -13.89
N GLN A 167 -12.28 8.75 -14.95
CA GLN A 167 -11.92 7.67 -15.87
C GLN A 167 -11.17 6.53 -15.15
N ASP A 168 -10.14 6.87 -14.37
CA ASP A 168 -9.38 5.89 -13.60
C ASP A 168 -10.25 5.16 -12.58
N LEU A 169 -11.16 5.87 -11.90
CA LEU A 169 -12.09 5.27 -10.94
C LEU A 169 -13.03 4.27 -11.61
N ILE A 170 -13.60 4.62 -12.76
CA ILE A 170 -14.48 3.73 -13.52
C ILE A 170 -13.72 2.48 -13.97
N GLN A 171 -12.48 2.63 -14.45
CA GLN A 171 -11.66 1.51 -14.88
C GLN A 171 -11.32 0.59 -13.70
N ALA A 172 -10.89 1.16 -12.56
CA ALA A 172 -10.64 0.40 -11.34
C ALA A 172 -11.88 -0.40 -10.89
N LEU A 173 -13.06 0.23 -10.84
CA LEU A 173 -14.30 -0.43 -10.43
C LEU A 173 -14.71 -1.59 -11.37
N LYS A 174 -14.44 -1.47 -12.67
CA LYS A 174 -14.67 -2.55 -13.64
C LYS A 174 -13.77 -3.76 -13.36
N LEU A 175 -12.50 -3.53 -13.03
CA LEU A 175 -11.55 -4.60 -12.69
C LEU A 175 -11.90 -5.29 -11.37
N THR A 176 -12.42 -4.55 -10.39
CA THR A 176 -12.83 -5.09 -9.09
C THR A 176 -13.96 -6.12 -9.21
N ARG A 177 -14.86 -5.99 -10.19
CA ARG A 177 -15.92 -6.99 -10.45
C ARG A 177 -15.36 -8.35 -10.87
N GLN A 178 -14.15 -8.38 -11.45
CA GLN A 178 -13.49 -9.60 -11.88
C GLN A 178 -12.69 -10.26 -10.73
N THR A 179 -12.29 -9.49 -9.71
CA THR A 179 -11.34 -9.91 -8.68
C THR A 179 -11.90 -9.90 -7.25
N ASN A 180 -13.10 -9.37 -7.02
CA ASN A 180 -13.76 -9.21 -5.72
C ASN A 180 -12.99 -8.30 -4.72
N PHE A 181 -12.15 -7.39 -5.23
CA PHE A 181 -11.27 -6.48 -4.46
C PHE A 181 -11.92 -5.15 -4.06
N ILE A 182 -12.98 -5.16 -3.23
CA ILE A 182 -13.58 -3.89 -2.76
C ILE A 182 -12.68 -3.20 -1.71
N SER A 183 -11.98 -3.98 -0.89
CA SER A 183 -11.07 -3.48 0.15
C SER A 183 -9.89 -2.67 -0.38
N ALA A 184 -9.54 -2.83 -1.67
CA ALA A 184 -8.51 -2.02 -2.30
C ALA A 184 -8.89 -0.54 -2.30
N PHE A 185 -10.16 -0.17 -2.50
CA PHE A 185 -10.57 1.24 -2.46
C PHE A 185 -10.50 1.83 -1.07
N VAL A 186 -10.85 1.05 -0.04
CA VAL A 186 -10.81 1.52 1.35
C VAL A 186 -9.38 1.80 1.79
N ILE A 187 -8.41 0.99 1.36
CA ILE A 187 -7.04 1.10 1.83
C ILE A 187 -6.17 1.95 0.88
N GLU A 188 -6.32 1.75 -0.43
CA GLU A 188 -5.57 2.48 -1.44
C GLU A 188 -6.19 3.87 -1.72
N GLY A 189 -7.46 4.09 -1.39
CA GLY A 189 -8.10 5.41 -1.54
C GLY A 189 -7.84 6.38 -0.39
N MET A 190 -7.25 5.90 0.72
CA MET A 190 -6.80 6.74 1.84
C MET A 190 -5.74 7.72 1.37
#